data_AF-A0A257IQZ8-F1
#
_entry.id   AF-A0A257IQZ8-F1
#
_cell.length_a   1.000
_cell.length_b   1.000
_cell.length_c   1.000
_cell.angle_alpha   90.00
_cell.angle_beta   90.00
_cell.angle_gamma   90.00
#
_symmetry.space_group_name_H-M   'P 1'
#
loop_
_entity.id
_entity.type
_entity.pdbx_description
1 polymer ?
#
loop_
_entity_poly.entity_id
_entity_poly.type
_entity_poly.pdbx_seq_one_letter_code
_entity_poly.pdbx_strand_id
1 'polypeptide(L)'
;MKTPLVFKLILLLVLAWRLIISNKKTIKKSKKGYINLLELPAVQLSKPSKEFEPKEAVKRFYRDEVREKPENSQLYFLCFLAEKLQKHYAKRGIFRLFWYDQYLVVPFFQSLQLLQLKNEEILFEKILTNINPESFRKVLNHEMPDLDTFLNTNQEFDNLYLEFDKTFDTNKFCKALVNQFYAN
;
A
#
# COMPACT_ATOMS: atom_id res chain seq x y z
N MET A 1 2.88 9.00 -26.78
CA MET A 1 1.57 9.65 -26.67
C MET A 1 1.18 9.71 -25.20
N LYS A 2 0.93 10.91 -24.64
CA LYS A 2 0.53 11.05 -23.23
C LYS A 2 -0.90 10.54 -23.08
N THR A 3 -1.10 9.45 -22.35
CA THR A 3 -2.45 9.03 -21.94
C THR A 3 -3.04 10.15 -21.08
N PRO A 4 -4.16 10.76 -21.49
CA PRO A 4 -4.73 11.89 -20.78
C PRO A 4 -5.15 11.46 -19.36
N LEU A 5 -4.88 12.32 -18.38
CA LEU A 5 -5.09 12.10 -16.93
C LEU A 5 -6.49 11.52 -16.61
N VAL A 6 -7.47 11.90 -17.42
CA VAL A 6 -8.87 11.45 -17.38
C VAL A 6 -8.99 9.94 -17.57
N PHE A 7 -8.22 9.32 -18.47
CA PHE A 7 -8.27 7.87 -18.69
C PHE A 7 -7.69 7.08 -17.51
N LYS A 8 -6.64 7.59 -16.85
CA LYS A 8 -6.08 6.96 -15.63
C LYS A 8 -7.06 7.03 -14.46
N LEU A 9 -7.75 8.17 -14.30
CA LEU A 9 -8.82 8.36 -13.31
C LEU A 9 -10.02 7.44 -13.58
N ILE A 10 -10.44 7.29 -14.83
CA ILE A 10 -11.52 6.37 -15.22
C ILE A 10 -11.11 4.93 -14.95
N LEU A 11 -9.87 4.52 -15.25
CA LEU A 11 -9.40 3.16 -14.99
C LEU A 11 -9.37 2.84 -13.48
N LEU A 12 -8.87 3.77 -12.66
CA LEU A 12 -8.88 3.66 -11.20
C LEU A 12 -10.30 3.61 -10.62
N LEU A 13 -11.21 4.44 -11.14
CA LEU A 13 -12.62 4.44 -10.75
C LEU A 13 -13.32 3.12 -11.13
N VAL A 14 -13.01 2.56 -12.30
CA VAL A 14 -13.58 1.28 -12.76
C VAL A 14 -13.05 0.11 -11.93
N LEU A 15 -11.76 0.13 -11.56
CA LEU A 15 -11.17 -0.86 -10.65
C LEU A 15 -11.77 -0.75 -9.23
N ALA A 16 -11.89 0.46 -8.70
CA ALA A 16 -12.52 0.73 -7.41
C ALA A 16 -13.99 0.31 -7.38
N TRP A 17 -14.74 0.61 -8.45
CA TRP A 17 -16.15 0.23 -8.58
C TRP A 17 -16.33 -1.30 -8.67
N ARG A 18 -15.46 -1.99 -9.41
CA ARG A 18 -15.49 -3.46 -9.50
C ARG A 18 -15.11 -4.14 -8.18
N LEU A 19 -14.20 -3.55 -7.41
CA LEU A 19 -13.90 -3.98 -6.03
C LEU A 19 -15.11 -3.82 -5.11
N ILE A 20 -15.84 -2.69 -5.19
CA ILE A 20 -17.05 -2.43 -4.39
C ILE A 20 -18.18 -3.40 -4.71
N ILE A 21 -18.40 -3.72 -5.99
CA ILE A 21 -19.44 -4.69 -6.40
C ILE A 21 -19.08 -6.11 -5.98
N SER A 22 -17.80 -6.50 -6.07
CA SER A 22 -17.34 -7.83 -5.63
C SER A 22 -17.55 -8.01 -4.12
N ASN A 23 -17.28 -6.97 -3.33
CA ASN A 23 -17.42 -6.97 -1.88
C ASN A 23 -18.88 -7.05 -1.38
N LYS A 24 -19.89 -6.85 -2.25
CA LYS A 24 -21.31 -6.92 -1.87
C LYS A 24 -21.82 -8.35 -1.73
N LYS A 25 -21.14 -9.37 -2.29
CA LYS A 25 -21.64 -10.75 -2.31
C LYS A 25 -21.06 -11.65 -1.21
N THR A 26 -20.05 -11.20 -0.48
CA THR A 26 -19.35 -12.03 0.50
C THR A 26 -19.22 -11.31 1.84
N ILE A 27 -19.99 -11.80 2.81
CA ILE A 27 -19.64 -11.84 4.25
C ILE A 27 -19.96 -10.57 5.07
N LYS A 28 -20.89 -10.73 6.01
CA LYS A 28 -20.98 -9.93 7.25
C LYS A 28 -19.62 -9.99 7.96
N LYS A 29 -18.74 -8.99 7.77
CA LYS A 29 -17.72 -8.51 8.73
C LYS A 29 -17.06 -7.25 8.19
N SER A 30 -17.33 -6.14 8.89
CA SER A 30 -16.82 -4.77 8.67
C SER A 30 -16.74 -4.30 7.21
N LYS A 31 -17.69 -3.46 6.80
CA LYS A 31 -17.48 -2.50 5.72
C LYS A 31 -16.34 -1.55 6.12
N LYS A 32 -15.08 -1.99 6.05
CA LYS A 32 -13.97 -1.05 6.01
C LYS A 32 -14.09 -0.38 4.65
N GLY A 33 -14.63 0.84 4.65
CA GLY A 33 -14.72 1.67 3.45
C GLY A 33 -13.34 1.78 2.81
N TYR A 34 -13.32 1.99 1.50
CA TYR A 34 -12.12 2.37 0.79
C TYR A 34 -11.48 3.59 1.51
N ILE A 35 -10.22 3.48 1.90
CA ILE A 35 -9.49 4.56 2.55
C ILE A 35 -8.71 5.29 1.46
N ASN A 36 -9.10 6.54 1.18
CA ASN A 36 -8.30 7.42 0.34
C ASN A 36 -7.28 8.14 1.23
N LEU A 37 -6.02 7.72 1.18
CA LEU A 37 -4.97 8.27 2.02
C LEU A 37 -4.77 9.78 1.77
N LEU A 38 -4.99 10.23 0.54
CA LEU A 38 -4.83 11.64 0.15
C LEU A 38 -5.94 12.55 0.70
N GLU A 39 -7.08 11.99 1.11
CA GLU A 39 -8.20 12.74 1.71
C GLU A 39 -8.10 12.83 3.24
N LEU A 40 -7.20 12.05 3.86
CA LEU A 40 -7.02 12.09 5.30
C LEU A 40 -6.29 13.39 5.72
N PRO A 41 -6.63 13.98 6.88
CA PRO A 41 -5.89 15.09 7.44
C PRO A 41 -4.40 14.76 7.58
N ALA A 42 -3.58 15.67 7.07
CA ALA A 42 -2.15 15.67 7.32
C ALA A 42 -1.89 16.13 8.76
N VAL A 43 -0.98 15.44 9.44
CA VAL A 43 -0.50 15.81 10.77
C VAL A 43 0.92 16.31 10.61
N GLN A 44 1.33 17.28 11.40
CA GLN A 44 2.68 17.81 11.47
C GLN A 44 3.18 17.58 12.89
N LEU A 45 4.37 17.00 13.04
CA LEU A 45 4.94 16.70 14.35
C LEU A 45 6.12 17.62 14.63
N SER A 46 6.26 17.97 15.91
CA SER A 46 7.44 18.70 16.36
C SER A 46 8.68 17.82 16.22
N LYS A 47 9.78 18.40 15.73
CA LYS A 47 11.06 17.69 15.62
C LYS A 47 11.48 17.13 16.99
N PRO A 48 11.97 15.88 17.03
CA PRO A 48 12.36 15.25 18.27
C PRO A 48 13.69 15.84 18.75
N SER A 49 13.89 15.88 20.07
CA SER A 49 15.16 16.34 20.67
C SER A 49 16.34 15.40 20.42
N LYS A 50 16.06 14.16 20.01
CA LYS A 50 17.05 13.13 19.70
C LYS A 50 16.71 12.49 18.35
N GLU A 51 17.71 12.29 17.51
CA GLU A 51 17.56 11.52 16.29
C GLU A 51 17.44 10.03 16.63
N PHE A 52 16.49 9.36 15.98
CA PHE A 52 16.26 7.93 16.10
C PHE A 52 16.41 7.28 14.73
N GLU A 53 16.80 6.01 14.73
CA GLU A 53 16.71 5.17 13.54
C GLU A 53 15.28 5.22 12.95
N PRO A 54 15.11 5.29 11.61
CA PRO A 54 13.80 5.54 11.01
C PRO A 54 12.69 4.59 11.45
N LYS A 55 13.00 3.29 11.57
CA LYS A 55 12.03 2.28 12.03
C LYS A 55 11.59 2.52 13.48
N GLU A 56 12.50 2.98 14.34
CA GLU A 56 12.20 3.25 15.74
C GLU A 56 11.43 4.56 15.90
N ALA A 57 11.74 5.57 15.08
CA ALA A 57 10.96 6.80 15.01
C ALA A 57 9.49 6.53 14.62
N VAL A 58 9.24 5.67 13.61
CA VAL A 58 7.87 5.29 13.22
C VAL A 58 7.12 4.57 14.35
N LYS A 59 7.79 3.68 15.10
CA LYS A 59 7.16 3.04 16.28
C LYS A 59 6.79 4.07 17.35
N ARG A 60 7.62 5.08 17.55
CA ARG A 60 7.34 6.19 18.46
C ARG A 60 6.17 7.04 17.99
N PHE A 61 6.08 7.37 16.70
CA PHE A 61 4.87 8.00 16.16
C PHE A 61 3.62 7.22 16.52
N TYR A 62 3.65 5.91 16.27
CA TYR A 62 2.50 5.07 16.58
C TYR A 62 2.17 5.10 18.08
N ARG A 63 3.18 4.93 18.95
CA ARG A 63 2.97 4.83 20.40
C ARG A 63 2.59 6.16 21.05
N ASP A 64 3.28 7.23 20.69
CA ASP A 64 3.25 8.50 21.40
C ASP A 64 2.16 9.44 20.82
N GLU A 65 1.87 9.35 19.52
CA GLU A 65 0.93 10.26 18.84
C GLU A 65 -0.38 9.58 18.41
N VAL A 66 -0.30 8.32 17.98
CA VAL A 66 -1.41 7.63 17.29
C VAL A 66 -2.22 6.72 18.23
N ARG A 67 -1.57 6.06 19.20
CA ARG A 67 -2.21 5.07 20.10
C ARG A 67 -3.33 5.68 20.94
N GLU A 68 -3.17 6.93 21.36
CA GLU A 68 -4.14 7.63 22.21
C GLU A 68 -5.20 8.41 21.42
N LYS A 69 -4.96 8.64 20.12
CA LYS A 69 -5.88 9.34 19.22
C LYS A 69 -6.03 8.53 17.93
N PRO A 70 -6.98 7.58 17.85
CA PRO A 70 -7.30 6.89 16.62
C PRO A 70 -8.05 7.85 15.69
N GLU A 71 -7.37 8.88 15.22
CA GLU A 71 -7.87 9.76 14.19
C GLU A 71 -7.58 9.14 12.81
N ASN A 72 -8.52 9.32 11.89
CA ASN A 72 -8.39 8.96 10.48
C ASN A 72 -7.36 9.88 9.79
N SER A 73 -6.11 9.90 10.24
CA SER A 73 -5.07 10.79 9.72
C SER A 73 -4.09 10.06 8.81
N GLN A 74 -3.38 10.83 7.98
CA GLN A 74 -2.29 10.29 7.16
C GLN A 74 -1.22 9.62 8.02
N LEU A 75 -0.89 10.21 9.18
CA LEU A 75 0.09 9.69 10.11
C LEU A 75 -0.30 8.32 10.66
N TYR A 76 -1.55 8.18 11.14
CA TYR A 76 -2.09 6.91 11.62
C TYR A 76 -1.93 5.83 10.54
N PHE A 77 -2.40 6.14 9.33
CA PHE A 77 -2.46 5.16 8.26
C PHE A 77 -1.06 4.77 7.76
N LEU A 78 -0.16 5.74 7.61
CA LEU A 78 1.22 5.47 7.18
C LEU A 78 2.01 4.67 8.23
N CYS A 79 1.79 4.91 9.53
CA CYS A 79 2.37 4.09 10.59
C CYS A 79 1.84 2.64 10.53
N PHE A 80 0.52 2.47 10.38
CA PHE A 80 -0.10 1.16 10.23
C PHE A 80 0.43 0.40 9.00
N LEU A 81 0.57 1.09 7.88
CA LEU A 81 1.12 0.51 6.64
C LEU A 81 2.59 0.11 6.81
N ALA A 82 3.40 0.93 7.50
CA ALA A 82 4.79 0.60 7.80
C ALA A 82 4.92 -0.65 8.68
N GLU A 83 4.07 -0.81 9.70
CA GLU A 83 4.03 -2.02 10.53
C GLU A 83 3.66 -3.26 9.71
N LYS A 84 2.64 -3.14 8.85
CA LYS A 84 2.22 -4.20 7.92
C LYS A 84 3.34 -4.61 6.97
N LEU A 85 4.02 -3.64 6.36
CA LEU A 85 5.18 -3.90 5.51
C LEU A 85 6.25 -4.65 6.29
N GLN A 86 6.66 -4.17 7.47
CA GLN A 86 7.69 -4.85 8.28
C GLN A 86 7.32 -6.31 8.63
N LYS A 87 6.05 -6.59 8.91
CA LYS A 87 5.59 -7.95 9.25
C LYS A 87 5.52 -8.88 8.04
N HIS A 88 5.01 -8.39 6.91
CA HIS A 88 4.69 -9.23 5.75
C HIS A 88 5.84 -9.33 4.74
N TYR A 89 6.65 -8.28 4.62
CA TYR A 89 7.77 -8.23 3.68
C TYR A 89 8.84 -9.28 3.98
N ALA A 90 9.05 -9.61 5.27
CA ALA A 90 9.96 -10.68 5.70
C ALA A 90 9.56 -12.10 5.23
N LYS A 91 8.34 -12.28 4.69
CA LYS A 91 7.77 -13.60 4.35
C LYS A 91 7.43 -13.80 2.86
N ARG A 92 8.11 -13.08 1.96
CA ARG A 92 7.90 -13.00 0.47
C ARG A 92 7.31 -11.65 -0.01
N GLY A 93 7.81 -10.55 0.54
CA GLY A 93 7.73 -9.24 -0.12
C GLY A 93 6.33 -8.62 -0.24
N ILE A 94 6.19 -7.66 -1.14
CA ILE A 94 5.00 -6.82 -1.28
C ILE A 94 3.80 -7.61 -1.83
N PHE A 95 4.07 -8.63 -2.65
CA PHE A 95 3.00 -9.42 -3.26
C PHE A 95 2.15 -10.13 -2.22
N ARG A 96 2.80 -10.76 -1.24
CA ARG A 96 2.10 -11.48 -0.17
C ARG A 96 1.26 -10.55 0.69
N LEU A 97 1.73 -9.31 0.93
CA LEU A 97 0.93 -8.31 1.64
C LEU A 97 -0.39 -8.05 0.89
N PHE A 98 -0.33 -7.80 -0.41
CA PHE A 98 -1.54 -7.49 -1.18
C PHE A 98 -2.40 -8.69 -1.51
N TRP A 99 -1.83 -9.89 -1.53
CA TRP A 99 -2.62 -11.11 -1.63
C TRP A 99 -3.63 -11.23 -0.47
N TYR A 100 -3.18 -10.98 0.76
CA TYR A 100 -4.03 -11.11 1.96
C TYR A 100 -4.74 -9.82 2.36
N ASP A 101 -4.15 -8.65 2.09
CA ASP A 101 -4.69 -7.33 2.46
C ASP A 101 -4.91 -6.47 1.20
N GLN A 102 -5.73 -6.94 0.25
CA GLN A 102 -5.99 -6.28 -1.04
C GLN A 102 -6.46 -4.82 -0.92
N TYR A 103 -7.15 -4.48 0.16
CA TYR A 103 -7.61 -3.10 0.43
C TYR A 103 -6.44 -2.11 0.65
N LEU A 104 -5.22 -2.60 0.85
CA LEU A 104 -4.01 -1.77 1.02
C LEU A 104 -3.31 -1.39 -0.28
N VAL A 105 -3.67 -1.98 -1.41
CA VAL A 105 -3.01 -1.73 -2.71
C VAL A 105 -3.04 -0.25 -3.07
N VAL A 106 -4.22 0.37 -3.04
CA VAL A 106 -4.37 1.78 -3.41
C VAL A 106 -3.75 2.72 -2.36
N PRO A 107 -4.01 2.55 -1.04
CA PRO A 107 -3.33 3.34 -0.03
C PRO A 107 -1.80 3.22 -0.06
N PHE A 108 -1.27 2.05 -0.43
CA PHE A 108 0.17 1.88 -0.61
C PHE A 108 0.69 2.69 -1.79
N PHE A 109 0.05 2.62 -2.95
CA PHE A 109 0.44 3.44 -4.09
C PHE A 109 0.41 4.94 -3.75
N GLN A 110 -0.65 5.40 -3.07
CA GLN A 110 -0.77 6.77 -2.59
C GLN A 110 0.32 7.13 -1.56
N SER A 111 0.77 6.18 -0.74
CA SER A 111 1.88 6.40 0.18
C SER A 111 3.20 6.65 -0.55
N LEU A 112 3.47 5.96 -1.66
CA LEU A 112 4.66 6.20 -2.46
C LEU A 112 4.65 7.61 -3.05
N GLN A 113 3.48 8.09 -3.47
CA GLN A 113 3.28 9.45 -3.98
C GLN A 113 3.49 10.51 -2.89
N LEU A 114 2.86 10.35 -1.73
CA LEU A 114 2.99 11.26 -0.60
C LEU A 114 4.44 11.35 -0.10
N LEU A 115 5.13 10.22 -0.02
CA LEU A 115 6.50 10.12 0.45
C LEU A 115 7.54 10.42 -0.65
N GLN A 116 7.10 10.83 -1.84
CA GLN A 116 7.93 11.19 -2.99
C GLN A 116 8.90 10.08 -3.43
N LEU A 117 8.50 8.82 -3.27
CA LEU A 117 9.26 7.63 -3.66
C LEU A 117 9.01 7.29 -5.13
N LYS A 118 9.46 8.18 -6.04
CA LYS A 118 9.09 8.14 -7.47
C LYS A 118 9.51 6.86 -8.21
N ASN A 119 10.66 6.29 -7.87
CA ASN A 119 11.14 5.09 -8.54
C ASN A 119 10.27 3.89 -8.17
N GLU A 120 9.98 3.75 -6.88
CA GLU A 120 9.07 2.75 -6.34
C GLU A 120 7.66 2.95 -6.89
N GLU A 121 7.17 4.19 -6.97
CA GLU A 121 5.89 4.53 -7.58
C GLU A 121 5.79 4.01 -9.03
N ILE A 122 6.79 4.29 -9.86
CA ILE A 122 6.82 3.86 -11.27
C ILE A 122 6.84 2.32 -11.37
N LEU A 123 7.67 1.65 -10.57
CA LEU A 123 7.73 0.19 -10.56
C LEU A 123 6.40 -0.43 -10.09
N PHE A 124 5.76 0.17 -9.08
CA PHE A 124 4.47 -0.29 -8.60
C PHE A 124 3.35 0.00 -9.60
N GLU A 125 3.37 1.13 -10.30
CA GLU A 125 2.43 1.43 -11.39
C GLU A 125 2.55 0.38 -12.50
N LYS A 126 3.77 -0.02 -12.89
CA LYS A 126 3.98 -1.10 -13.87
C LYS A 126 3.33 -2.41 -13.43
N ILE A 127 3.47 -2.76 -12.15
CA ILE A 127 2.79 -3.94 -11.58
C ILE A 127 1.28 -3.79 -11.80
N LEU A 128 0.69 -2.67 -11.34
CA LEU A 128 -0.75 -2.41 -11.43
C LEU A 128 -1.29 -2.41 -12.88
N THR A 129 -0.50 -1.93 -13.84
CA THR A 129 -0.91 -1.88 -15.25
C THR A 129 -0.78 -3.22 -15.97
N ASN A 130 0.14 -4.08 -15.54
CA ASN A 130 0.37 -5.39 -16.16
C ASN A 130 -0.41 -6.52 -15.47
N ILE A 131 -1.20 -6.19 -14.44
CA ILE A 131 -2.11 -7.18 -13.86
C ILE A 131 -3.16 -7.55 -14.91
N ASN A 132 -3.09 -8.81 -15.39
CA ASN A 132 -4.17 -9.35 -16.22
C ASN A 132 -5.49 -9.30 -15.41
N PRO A 133 -6.53 -8.60 -15.92
CA PRO A 133 -7.81 -8.47 -15.24
C PRO A 133 -8.46 -9.81 -14.88
N GLU A 134 -8.24 -10.87 -15.66
CA GLU A 134 -8.76 -12.21 -15.37
C GLU A 134 -8.04 -12.89 -14.22
N SER A 135 -6.70 -12.84 -14.19
CA SER A 135 -5.90 -13.39 -13.10
C SER A 135 -6.23 -12.69 -11.79
N PHE A 136 -6.37 -11.36 -11.80
CA PHE A 136 -6.79 -10.61 -10.61
C PHE A 136 -8.22 -10.96 -10.20
N ARG A 137 -9.15 -11.12 -11.14
CA ARG A 137 -10.55 -11.48 -10.84
C ARG A 137 -10.66 -12.85 -10.16
N LYS A 138 -9.86 -13.83 -10.57
CA LYS A 138 -9.77 -15.14 -9.90
C LYS A 138 -9.26 -15.01 -8.45
N VAL A 139 -8.29 -14.13 -8.22
CA VAL A 139 -7.77 -13.80 -6.88
C VAL A 139 -8.82 -13.09 -6.02
N LEU A 140 -9.56 -12.12 -6.58
CA LEU A 140 -10.65 -11.42 -5.90
C LEU A 140 -11.81 -12.34 -5.54
N ASN A 141 -12.14 -13.29 -6.43
CA ASN A 141 -13.22 -14.24 -6.24
C ASN A 141 -12.88 -15.39 -5.28
N HIS A 142 -11.67 -15.42 -4.69
CA HIS A 142 -11.18 -16.53 -3.84
C HIS A 142 -11.23 -17.89 -4.56
N GLU A 143 -11.16 -17.89 -5.90
CA GLU A 143 -11.24 -19.09 -6.74
C GLU A 143 -9.87 -19.80 -6.85
N MET A 144 -8.83 -19.27 -6.20
CA MET A 144 -7.48 -19.86 -6.21
C MET A 144 -7.03 -20.24 -4.79
N PRO A 145 -6.67 -21.52 -4.53
CA PRO A 145 -6.64 -22.05 -3.16
C PRO A 145 -5.32 -21.82 -2.43
N ASP A 146 -4.26 -21.36 -3.11
CA ASP A 146 -2.93 -21.22 -2.51
C ASP A 146 -2.06 -20.21 -3.28
N LEU A 147 -1.32 -19.37 -2.53
CA LEU A 147 -0.46 -18.29 -3.04
C LEU A 147 0.68 -18.84 -3.91
N ASP A 148 1.30 -19.93 -3.46
CA ASP A 148 2.48 -20.47 -4.13
C ASP A 148 2.09 -21.14 -5.45
N THR A 149 0.93 -21.80 -5.46
CA THR A 149 0.32 -22.34 -6.68
C THR A 149 -0.01 -21.24 -7.71
N PHE A 150 -0.50 -20.08 -7.25
CA PHE A 150 -0.77 -18.94 -8.13
C PHE A 150 0.51 -18.40 -8.79
N LEU A 151 1.56 -18.17 -7.99
CA LEU A 151 2.84 -17.65 -8.45
C LEU A 151 3.49 -18.59 -9.47
N ASN A 152 3.51 -19.89 -9.18
CA ASN A 152 4.07 -20.90 -10.08
C ASN A 152 3.36 -20.94 -11.44
N THR A 153 2.05 -20.65 -11.46
CA THR A 153 1.25 -20.63 -12.69
C THR A 153 1.37 -19.31 -13.47
N ASN A 154 1.82 -18.23 -12.82
CA ASN A 154 1.88 -16.88 -13.38
C ASN A 154 3.29 -16.27 -13.21
N GLN A 155 4.32 -16.94 -13.73
CA GLN A 155 5.73 -16.53 -13.54
C GLN A 155 6.05 -15.11 -14.04
N GLU A 156 5.41 -14.65 -15.12
CA GLU A 156 5.60 -13.27 -15.62
C GLU A 156 5.15 -12.23 -14.58
N PHE A 157 4.09 -12.54 -13.83
CA PHE A 157 3.58 -11.71 -12.76
C PHE A 157 4.50 -11.76 -11.54
N ASP A 158 5.00 -12.93 -11.17
CA ASP A 158 5.99 -13.10 -10.11
C ASP A 158 7.25 -12.26 -10.36
N ASN A 159 7.75 -12.24 -11.61
CA ASN A 159 8.92 -11.45 -11.99
C ASN A 159 8.76 -9.94 -11.75
N LEU A 160 7.59 -9.37 -12.02
CA LEU A 160 7.34 -7.94 -11.79
C LEU A 160 7.32 -7.60 -10.30
N TYR A 161 6.72 -8.46 -9.47
CA TYR A 161 6.74 -8.28 -8.01
C TYR A 161 8.14 -8.50 -7.43
N LEU A 162 8.90 -9.47 -7.96
CA LEU A 162 10.30 -9.69 -7.58
C LEU A 162 11.21 -8.51 -7.96
N GLU A 163 10.97 -7.85 -9.11
CA GLU A 163 11.70 -6.63 -9.49
C GLU A 163 11.45 -5.51 -8.49
N PHE A 164 10.18 -5.28 -8.12
CA PHE A 164 9.83 -4.32 -7.08
C PHE A 164 10.46 -4.70 -5.74
N ASP A 165 10.38 -5.97 -5.36
CA ASP A 165 10.87 -6.44 -4.06
C ASP A 165 12.40 -6.38 -3.93
N LYS A 166 13.15 -6.48 -5.04
CA LYS A 166 14.60 -6.26 -5.04
C LYS A 166 14.97 -4.78 -4.86
N THR A 167 14.07 -3.88 -5.23
CA THR A 167 14.34 -2.44 -5.28
C THR A 167 13.79 -1.72 -4.05
N PHE A 168 12.67 -2.18 -3.51
CA PHE A 168 11.99 -1.54 -2.41
C PHE A 168 12.71 -1.76 -1.08
N ASP A 169 13.13 -0.66 -0.46
CA ASP A 169 13.74 -0.69 0.88
C ASP A 169 12.75 -0.14 1.92
N THR A 170 12.36 -1.01 2.86
CA THR A 170 11.48 -0.63 3.97
C THR A 170 12.12 0.44 4.87
N ASN A 171 13.45 0.47 5.02
CA ASN A 171 14.14 1.54 5.76
C ASN A 171 14.02 2.88 5.04
N LYS A 172 14.23 2.90 3.71
CA LYS A 172 14.01 4.09 2.88
C LYS A 172 12.58 4.60 3.01
N PHE A 173 11.59 3.70 2.99
CA PHE A 173 10.18 4.06 3.21
C PHE A 173 9.96 4.71 4.58
N CYS A 174 10.48 4.09 5.66
CA CYS A 174 10.36 4.64 7.01
C CYS A 174 11.08 6.00 7.14
N LYS A 175 12.23 6.18 6.49
CA LYS A 175 12.96 7.45 6.48
C LYS A 175 12.18 8.55 5.78
N ALA A 176 11.58 8.25 4.62
CA ALA A 176 10.73 9.20 3.90
C ALA A 176 9.50 9.59 4.74
N LEU A 177 8.88 8.62 5.43
CA LEU A 177 7.78 8.86 6.37
C LEU A 177 8.21 9.82 7.49
N VAL A 178 9.32 9.54 8.16
CA VAL A 178 9.85 10.38 9.24
C VAL A 178 10.12 11.80 8.75
N ASN A 179 10.74 11.93 7.57
CA ASN A 179 11.00 13.24 6.97
C ASN A 179 9.70 13.99 6.65
N GLN A 180 8.67 13.31 6.13
CA GLN A 180 7.39 13.92 5.77
C GLN A 180 6.69 14.57 6.98
N PHE A 181 6.78 13.95 8.16
CA PHE A 181 6.08 14.40 9.36
C PHE A 181 6.91 15.36 10.24
N TYR A 182 8.22 15.40 10.06
CA TYR A 182 9.12 16.33 10.74
C TYR A 182 9.59 17.51 9.87
N ALA A 183 9.16 17.58 8.61
CA ALA A 183 9.52 18.66 7.69
C ALA A 183 8.67 19.92 7.95
N ASN A 184 9.37 20.97 8.42
CA ASN A 184 8.98 22.37 8.25
C ASN A 184 9.18 22.80 6.80
#